data_AF-B9RUS9-F1
#
_entry.id   AF-B9RUS9-F1
#
_cell.length_a   1.000
_cell.length_b   1.000
_cell.length_c   1.000
_cell.angle_alpha   90.00
_cell.angle_beta   90.00
_cell.angle_gamma   90.00
#
_symmetry.space_group_name_H-M   'P 1'
#
loop_
_entity.id
_entity.type
_entity.pdbx_description
1 polymer ?
#
loop_
_entity_poly.entity_id
_entity_poly.type
_entity_poly.pdbx_seq_one_letter_code
_entity_poly.pdbx_strand_id
1 'polypeptide(L)' 'MAEHCTSATIPSLMKAWAYSKYGIAANVLKCHSEVAVPQVKEDQALIKVVAAALNPVDAKRMIESK' A
#
# COMPACT_ATOMS: atom_id res chain seq x y z
N MET A 1 -12.58 -28.88 -2.47
CA MET A 1 -11.85 -28.74 -3.75
C MET A 1 -11.07 -27.44 -3.65
N ALA A 2 -9.76 -27.50 -3.41
CA ALA A 2 -8.93 -26.30 -3.31
C ALA A 2 -8.59 -25.84 -4.72
N GLU A 3 -8.90 -24.58 -5.04
CA GLU A 3 -8.57 -23.98 -6.33
C GLU A 3 -7.05 -23.94 -6.52
N HIS A 4 -6.66 -24.35 -7.71
CA HIS A 4 -5.30 -24.42 -8.20
C HIS A 4 -4.69 -23.01 -8.25
N CYS A 5 -3.52 -22.83 -7.64
CA CYS A 5 -2.79 -21.56 -7.68
C CYS A 5 -2.24 -21.34 -9.09
N THR A 6 -3.07 -20.77 -9.98
CA THR A 6 -2.59 -20.23 -11.24
C THR A 6 -1.49 -19.24 -10.90
N SER A 7 -0.29 -19.45 -11.44
CA SER A 7 0.86 -18.59 -11.22
C SER A 7 0.52 -17.17 -11.69
N ALA A 8 -0.01 -16.36 -10.78
CA ALA A 8 -0.43 -15.01 -11.08
C ALA A 8 0.84 -14.21 -11.36
N THR A 9 0.98 -13.69 -12.58
CA THR A 9 2.07 -12.78 -12.89
C THR A 9 1.96 -11.56 -11.97
N ILE A 10 2.94 -11.38 -11.10
CA ILE A 10 3.02 -10.22 -10.22
C ILE A 10 3.35 -9.01 -11.11
N PRO A 11 2.51 -7.96 -11.15
CA PRO A 11 2.82 -6.77 -11.93
C PRO A 11 4.05 -6.04 -11.36
N SER A 12 4.80 -5.34 -12.21
CA SER A 12 5.93 -4.52 -11.73
C SER A 12 5.47 -3.23 -11.04
N LEU A 13 4.25 -2.79 -11.30
CA LEU A 13 3.62 -1.60 -10.74
C LEU A 13 2.30 -1.92 -10.05
N MET A 14 1.97 -1.15 -9.02
CA MET A 14 0.74 -1.21 -8.25
C MET A 14 0.19 0.19 -7.97
N LYS A 15 -1.07 0.24 -7.53
CA LYS A 15 -1.68 1.44 -7.00
C LYS A 15 -1.42 1.55 -5.51
N ALA A 16 -1.15 2.75 -5.01
CA ALA A 16 -0.99 2.98 -3.58
C ALA A 16 -1.43 4.39 -3.17
N TRP A 17 -1.95 4.50 -1.94
CA TRP A 17 -2.12 5.79 -1.27
C TRP A 17 -0.80 6.19 -0.62
N ALA A 18 -0.25 7.33 -1.01
CA ALA A 18 0.99 7.86 -0.46
C ALA A 18 0.88 9.37 -0.20
N TYR A 19 1.68 9.85 0.74
CA TYR A 19 1.88 11.27 1.02
C TYR A 19 3.39 11.54 1.06
N SER A 20 3.82 12.62 0.40
CA SER A 20 5.24 13.03 0.35
C SER A 20 5.56 14.21 1.27
N LYS A 21 4.52 14.77 1.92
CA LYS A 21 4.60 15.91 2.84
C LYS A 21 3.61 15.70 3.98
N TYR A 22 3.97 16.17 5.17
CA TYR A 22 3.05 16.21 6.30
C TYR A 22 1.92 17.22 6.06
N GLY A 23 0.73 16.95 6.59
CA GLY A 23 -0.45 17.81 6.51
C GLY A 23 -1.76 17.04 6.70
N ILE A 24 -2.89 17.74 6.53
CA ILE A 24 -4.21 17.11 6.57
C ILE A 24 -4.39 16.15 5.39
N ALA A 25 -4.91 14.95 5.66
CA ALA A 25 -5.02 13.86 4.69
C ALA A 25 -5.66 14.28 3.36
N ALA A 26 -6.72 15.10 3.42
CA ALA A 26 -7.43 15.61 2.23
C ALA A 26 -6.50 16.35 1.24
N ASN A 27 -5.45 17.01 1.75
CA ASN A 27 -4.53 17.79 0.94
C ASN A 27 -3.33 16.96 0.47
N VAL A 28 -2.81 16.08 1.33
CA VAL A 28 -1.50 15.43 1.13
C VAL A 28 -1.57 13.97 0.68
N LEU A 29 -2.64 13.24 1.03
CA LEU A 29 -2.77 11.84 0.68
C LEU A 29 -3.32 11.71 -0.74
N LYS A 30 -2.56 11.07 -1.63
CA LYS A 30 -2.91 10.90 -3.05
C LYS A 30 -2.83 9.43 -3.45
N CYS A 31 -3.72 9.01 -4.33
CA CYS A 31 -3.69 7.69 -4.95
C CYS A 31 -2.81 7.76 -6.19
N HIS A 32 -1.69 7.04 -6.16
CA HIS A 32 -0.76 6.90 -7.28
C HIS A 32 -1.03 5.58 -8.00
N SER A 33 -1.05 5.59 -9.33
CA SER A 33 -1.30 4.40 -10.15
C SER A 33 -0.06 3.60 -10.51
N GLU A 34 1.12 4.17 -10.34
CA GLU A 34 2.41 3.66 -10.83
C GLU A 34 3.46 3.63 -9.72
N VAL A 35 3.20 2.84 -8.68
CA VAL A 35 4.16 2.60 -7.59
C VAL A 35 4.80 1.24 -7.81
N ALA A 36 6.12 1.14 -7.71
CA ALA A 36 6.81 -0.15 -7.87
C ALA A 36 6.32 -1.18 -6.84
N VAL A 37 6.05 -2.41 -7.29
CA VAL A 37 5.77 -3.52 -6.37
C VAL A 37 7.03 -3.82 -5.55
N PRO A 38 6.94 -3.92 -4.21
CA PRO A 38 8.09 -4.19 -3.36
C PRO A 38 8.73 -5.54 -3.69
N GLN A 39 10.06 -5.58 -3.68
CA GLN A 39 10.80 -6.83 -3.73
C GLN A 39 10.74 -7.50 -2.35
N VAL A 40 10.42 -8.79 -2.32
CA VAL A 40 10.31 -9.56 -1.07
C VAL A 40 11.58 -10.34 -0.77
N LYS A 41 11.95 -10.39 0.51
CA LYS A 41 13.03 -11.25 1.03
C LYS A 41 12.47 -12.64 1.41
N GLU A 42 13.37 -13.56 1.77
CA GLU A 42 13.03 -14.95 2.13
C GLU A 42 12.01 -15.06 3.27
N ASP A 43 12.01 -14.11 4.20
CA ASP A 43 11.14 -14.07 5.39
C ASP A 43 9.92 -13.14 5.24
N GLN A 44 9.60 -12.73 4.01
CA GLN A 44 8.52 -11.77 3.73
C GLN A 44 7.47 -12.36 2.80
N ALA A 45 6.22 -11.92 2.98
CA ALA A 45 5.12 -12.26 2.09
C ALA A 45 4.67 -11.03 1.29
N LEU A 46 4.40 -11.22 -0.01
CA LEU A 46 3.70 -10.25 -0.83
C LEU A 46 2.20 -10.53 -0.77
N ILE A 47 1.43 -9.60 -0.20
CA ILE A 47 -0.02 -9.77 0.00
C ILE A 47 -0.77 -8.89 -1.00
N LYS A 48 -1.67 -9.49 -1.78
CA LYS A 48 -2.66 -8.74 -2.56
C LYS A 48 -3.72 -8.18 -1.61
N VAL A 49 -3.64 -6.89 -1.32
CA VAL A 49 -4.62 -6.20 -0.47
C VAL A 49 -5.95 -6.03 -1.21
N VAL A 50 -7.02 -6.62 -0.68
CA VAL A 50 -8.39 -6.44 -1.20
C VAL A 50 -9.09 -5.26 -0.51
N ALA A 51 -8.84 -5.08 0.78
CA ALA A 51 -9.31 -3.96 1.58
C ALA A 51 -8.33 -3.67 2.72
N ALA A 52 -8.30 -2.41 3.18
CA ALA A 52 -7.55 -1.98 4.35
C ALA A 52 -8.46 -1.11 5.24
N ALA A 53 -8.33 -1.23 6.56
CA ALA A 53 -9.07 -0.41 7.51
C ALA A 53 -8.46 0.99 7.63
N LEU A 54 -9.29 2.00 7.92
CA LEU A 54 -8.84 3.31 8.38
C LEU A 54 -8.80 3.32 9.90
N ASN A 55 -7.62 3.55 10.47
CA ASN A 55 -7.38 3.61 11.90
C ASN A 55 -7.07 5.05 12.34
N PRO A 56 -7.35 5.44 13.61
CA PRO A 56 -7.04 6.79 14.09
C PRO A 56 -5.57 7.22 13.90
N VAL A 57 -4.64 6.25 13.99
CA VAL A 57 -3.21 6.51 13.82
C VAL A 57 -2.83 6.94 12.40
N ASP A 58 -3.61 6.58 11.38
CA ASP A 58 -3.29 6.87 9.99
C ASP A 58 -3.33 8.38 9.72
N ALA A 59 -4.36 9.06 10.25
CA ALA A 59 -4.45 10.52 10.18
C ALA A 59 -3.39 11.20 11.07
N LYS A 60 -3.17 10.68 12.29
CA LYS A 60 -2.21 11.26 13.24
C LYS A 60 -0.79 11.32 12.67
N ARG A 61 -0.34 10.23 12.04
CA ARG A 61 1.00 10.12 11.44
C ARG A 61 1.25 11.09 10.27
N MET A 62 0.20 11.52 9.57
CA MET A 62 0.34 12.49 8.48
C MET A 62 0.48 13.93 8.98
N ILE A 63 0.02 14.23 10.19
CA ILE A 63 0.02 15.61 10.74
C ILE A 63 1.32 15.90 11.50
N GLU A 64 1.85 14.92 12.23
CA GLU A 64 2.99 15.11 13.13
C GLU A 64 4.33 14.84 12.38
N SER A 65 5.10 15.89 12.11
CA SER A 65 6.53 15.73 11.78
C SER A 65 7.29 15.37 13.06
N LYS A 66 8.17 14.37 12.98
CA LYS A 66 9.26 14.24 13.96
C LYS A 66 10.18 15.45 13.88
#